data_AF-A0A5C7PVH5-F1
#
_entry.id   AF-A0A5C7PVH5-F1
#
_cell.length_a   1.000
_cell.length_b   1.000
_cell.length_c   1.000
_cell.angle_alpha   90.00
_cell.angle_beta   90.00
_cell.angle_gamma   90.00
#
_symmetry.space_group_name_H-M   'P 1'
#
loop_
_entity.id
_entity.type
_entity.pdbx_description
1 polymer ?
#
loop_
_entity_poly.entity_id
_entity_poly.type
_entity_poly.pdbx_seq_one_letter_code
_entity_poly.pdbx_strand_id
1 'polypeptide(L)'
;MPIYSNADGLRTHYGRRLTGEEANFGFSGRDNGSDKELVFELRGSDFSSGTYTGPTLAVKAGLTVRTVTAEVTEAFNLGGTSPVINVGVSGSEGTNRFAQISEANAEAVGTYAITPAGTLAANTPLAADSTISVALGGTSPTVTSAGKIRIAVKYTDMSPV
;
A
#
# COMPACT_ATOMS: atom_id res chain seq x y z
N MET A 1 -0.33 13.74 16.98
CA MET A 1 0.53 14.07 18.16
C MET A 1 1.60 15.04 17.66
N PRO A 2 2.13 15.98 18.47
CA PRO A 2 2.96 17.06 17.93
C PRO A 2 4.30 16.54 17.39
N ILE A 3 4.67 17.02 16.21
CA ILE A 3 5.99 16.84 15.60
C ILE A 3 6.94 17.84 16.27
N TYR A 4 8.05 17.35 16.82
CA TYR A 4 9.10 18.21 17.34
C TYR A 4 10.11 18.50 16.24
N SER A 5 10.33 19.78 15.95
CA SER A 5 11.34 20.25 14.99
C SER A 5 12.33 21.20 15.66
N ASN A 6 13.62 21.08 15.31
CA ASN A 6 14.62 22.07 15.67
C ASN A 6 14.98 22.98 14.47
N ALA A 7 15.78 24.01 14.72
CA ALA A 7 16.22 24.97 13.69
C ALA A 7 17.15 24.35 12.63
N ASP A 8 17.74 23.19 12.90
CA ASP A 8 18.63 22.46 12.00
C ASP A 8 17.87 21.52 11.03
N GLY A 9 16.53 21.55 11.04
CA GLY A 9 15.70 20.73 10.16
C GLY A 9 15.53 19.27 10.62
N LEU A 10 16.03 18.89 11.79
CA LEU A 10 15.74 17.60 12.40
C LEU A 10 14.29 17.59 12.89
N ARG A 11 13.49 16.69 12.31
CA ARG A 11 12.09 16.48 12.67
C ARG A 11 11.95 15.09 13.29
N THR A 12 11.61 15.03 14.57
CA THR A 12 11.45 13.78 15.33
C THR A 12 10.01 13.59 15.73
N HIS A 13 9.55 12.34 15.69
CA HIS A 13 8.22 11.92 16.09
C HIS A 13 8.33 10.67 16.95
N TYR A 14 7.60 10.65 18.06
CA TYR A 14 7.51 9.49 18.95
C TYR A 14 6.10 8.89 18.88
N GLY A 15 6.00 7.58 18.68
CA GLY A 15 4.73 6.87 18.59
C GLY A 15 4.24 6.61 17.15
N ARG A 16 3.04 6.04 17.04
CA ARG A 16 2.40 5.60 15.78
C ARG A 16 2.07 6.78 14.87
N ARG A 17 2.46 6.70 13.60
CA ARG A 17 2.15 7.72 12.58
C ARG A 17 0.71 7.57 12.07
N LEU A 18 -0.06 8.66 12.11
CA LEU A 18 -1.36 8.76 11.45
C LEU A 18 -1.17 9.24 10.00
N THR A 19 -1.96 8.73 9.06
CA THR A 19 -1.92 9.18 7.66
C THR A 19 -2.43 10.63 7.54
N GLY A 20 -1.76 11.46 6.74
CA GLY A 20 -2.20 12.84 6.45
C GLY A 20 -1.45 13.95 7.21
N GLU A 21 -0.69 13.63 8.26
CA GLU A 21 0.20 14.59 8.95
C GLU A 21 1.65 14.45 8.43
N GLU A 22 1.88 14.79 7.15
CA GLU A 22 3.18 14.73 6.44
C GLU A 22 3.82 13.32 6.28
N ALA A 23 3.13 12.26 6.66
CA ALA A 23 3.56 10.88 6.42
C ALA A 23 2.83 10.28 5.21
N ASN A 24 3.57 9.94 4.15
CA ASN A 24 3.05 9.13 3.02
C ASN A 24 2.54 7.74 3.48
N PHE A 25 2.95 7.31 4.68
CA PHE A 25 2.56 6.05 5.32
C PHE A 25 2.17 6.28 6.78
N GLY A 26 0.98 5.83 7.16
CA GLY A 26 0.49 5.90 8.53
C GLY A 26 -0.81 5.12 8.69
N PHE A 27 -1.09 4.68 9.90
CA PHE A 27 -2.34 4.00 10.20
C PHE A 27 -3.48 5.01 10.36
N SER A 28 -4.63 4.79 9.76
CA SER A 28 -5.86 5.50 10.13
C SER A 28 -6.40 4.94 11.45
N GLY A 29 -7.10 5.79 12.22
CA GLY A 29 -7.46 5.51 13.61
C GLY A 29 -8.44 4.35 13.86
N ARG A 30 -8.53 4.01 15.15
CA ARG A 30 -9.24 2.92 15.85
C ARG A 30 -8.69 1.51 15.60
N ASP A 31 -7.66 1.17 16.37
CA ASP A 31 -7.46 -0.23 16.75
C ASP A 31 -8.67 -0.66 17.59
N ASN A 32 -9.44 -1.62 17.10
CA ASN A 32 -10.50 -2.23 17.89
C ASN A 32 -10.08 -3.66 18.21
N GLY A 33 -9.26 -3.82 19.25
CA GLY A 33 -8.64 -5.10 19.58
C GLY A 33 -7.62 -5.50 18.50
N SER A 34 -7.89 -6.62 17.83
CA SER A 34 -7.01 -7.16 16.81
C SER A 34 -7.23 -6.55 15.41
N ASP A 35 -8.31 -5.80 15.18
CA ASP A 35 -8.58 -5.18 13.89
C ASP A 35 -7.89 -3.81 13.76
N LYS A 36 -7.11 -3.67 12.68
CA LYS A 36 -6.27 -2.52 12.35
C LYS A 36 -6.51 -2.10 10.90
N GLU A 37 -6.25 -0.82 10.61
CA GLU A 37 -6.35 -0.27 9.26
C GLU A 37 -5.00 0.34 8.83
N LEU A 38 -4.47 -0.18 7.73
CA LEU A 38 -3.29 0.36 7.06
C LEU A 38 -3.75 1.22 5.89
N VAL A 39 -3.26 2.46 5.82
CA VAL A 39 -3.51 3.36 4.69
C VAL A 39 -2.19 3.88 4.15
N PHE A 40 -2.04 3.84 2.84
CA PHE A 40 -0.92 4.46 2.15
C PHE A 40 -1.36 5.07 0.84
N GLU A 41 -0.60 6.09 0.42
CA GLU A 41 -0.80 6.81 -0.82
C GLU A 41 0.31 6.41 -1.80
N LEU A 42 -0.08 6.04 -3.01
CA LEU A 42 0.82 5.70 -4.11
C LEU A 42 0.65 6.75 -5.21
N ARG A 43 1.77 7.25 -5.73
CA ARG A 43 1.81 8.20 -6.85
C ARG A 43 2.55 7.62 -8.03
N GLY A 44 2.20 8.04 -9.25
CA GLY A 44 2.96 7.68 -10.45
C GLY A 44 4.43 8.09 -10.35
N SER A 45 4.70 9.23 -9.69
CA SER A 45 6.04 9.72 -9.40
C SER A 45 6.88 8.84 -8.46
N ASP A 46 6.27 7.88 -7.76
CA ASP A 46 7.01 6.96 -6.88
C ASP A 46 7.73 5.87 -7.68
N PHE A 47 7.51 5.79 -8.99
CA PHE A 47 8.18 4.88 -9.90
C PHE A 47 9.31 5.58 -10.65
N SER A 48 10.49 4.96 -10.64
CA SER A 48 11.64 5.35 -11.44
C SER A 48 11.98 4.20 -12.39
N SER A 49 11.93 4.46 -13.70
CA SER A 49 12.13 3.43 -14.74
C SER A 49 11.28 2.16 -14.53
N GLY A 50 10.01 2.35 -14.11
CA GLY A 50 9.07 1.25 -13.85
C GLY A 50 9.29 0.51 -12.52
N THR A 51 10.32 0.87 -11.74
CA THR A 51 10.59 0.29 -10.42
C THR A 51 10.03 1.19 -9.32
N TYR A 52 9.32 0.62 -8.37
CA TYR A 52 8.83 1.36 -7.20
C TYR A 52 10.00 1.77 -6.30
N THR A 53 10.06 3.05 -5.98
CA THR A 53 11.09 3.67 -5.12
C THR A 53 10.50 4.38 -3.91
N GLY A 54 9.19 4.27 -3.73
CA GLY A 54 8.47 4.85 -2.61
C GLY A 54 8.69 4.08 -1.30
N PRO A 55 7.99 4.50 -0.23
CA PRO A 55 8.15 3.89 1.08
C PRO A 55 7.59 2.48 1.13
N THR A 56 8.16 1.65 2.00
CA THR A 56 7.71 0.28 2.26
C THR A 56 7.33 0.12 3.73
N LEU A 57 6.60 -0.95 4.06
CA LEU A 57 6.15 -1.21 5.43
C LEU A 57 6.51 -2.62 5.88
N ALA A 58 7.26 -2.73 6.97
CA ALA A 58 7.45 -4.01 7.66
C ALA A 58 6.16 -4.42 8.39
N VAL A 59 5.73 -5.67 8.19
CA VAL A 59 4.59 -6.29 8.85
C VAL A 59 5.00 -7.60 9.51
N LYS A 60 4.37 -7.94 10.62
CA LYS A 60 4.64 -9.17 11.37
C LYS A 60 3.84 -10.35 10.85
N ALA A 61 4.36 -11.55 11.06
CA ALA A 61 3.62 -12.79 10.86
C ALA A 61 2.28 -12.75 11.61
N GLY A 62 1.25 -13.39 11.06
CA GLY A 62 -0.10 -13.42 11.62
C GLY A 62 -1.03 -12.30 11.13
N LEU A 63 -0.52 -11.33 10.35
CA LEU A 63 -1.36 -10.36 9.65
C LEU A 63 -2.34 -11.07 8.72
N THR A 64 -3.63 -10.79 8.87
CA THR A 64 -4.71 -11.39 8.08
C THR A 64 -5.56 -10.31 7.42
N VAL A 65 -5.54 -10.20 6.10
CA VAL A 65 -6.29 -9.18 5.35
C VAL A 65 -7.79 -9.50 5.36
N ARG A 66 -8.62 -8.48 5.59
CA ARG A 66 -10.09 -8.56 5.59
C ARG A 66 -10.68 -7.90 4.35
N THR A 67 -10.37 -6.63 4.15
CA THR A 67 -10.91 -5.85 3.04
C THR A 67 -9.88 -4.87 2.51
N VAL A 68 -9.87 -4.65 1.20
CA VAL A 68 -9.02 -3.68 0.54
C VAL A 68 -9.87 -2.75 -0.31
N THR A 69 -9.66 -1.45 -0.15
CA THR A 69 -10.31 -0.41 -0.94
C THR A 69 -9.24 0.46 -1.57
N ALA A 70 -9.44 0.80 -2.84
CA ALA A 70 -8.54 1.65 -3.60
C ALA A 70 -9.31 2.87 -4.11
N GLU A 71 -8.88 4.06 -3.71
CA GLU A 71 -9.48 5.33 -4.09
C GLU A 71 -8.52 6.07 -5.02
N VAL A 72 -8.83 6.05 -6.32
CA VAL A 72 -8.06 6.75 -7.36
C VAL A 72 -8.55 8.19 -7.41
N THR A 73 -7.66 9.12 -7.08
CA THR A 73 -7.94 10.58 -7.05
C THR A 73 -7.32 11.30 -8.24
N GLU A 74 -6.35 10.67 -8.90
CA GLU A 74 -5.79 11.09 -10.18
C GLU A 74 -5.52 9.81 -10.98
N ALA A 75 -5.99 9.76 -12.22
CA ALA A 75 -5.81 8.62 -13.11
C ALA A 75 -4.32 8.38 -13.38
N PHE A 76 -3.89 7.12 -13.26
CA PHE A 76 -2.59 6.72 -13.76
C PHE A 76 -2.59 6.71 -15.29
N ASN A 77 -1.39 6.76 -15.87
CA ASN A 77 -1.18 6.45 -17.28
C ASN A 77 -0.19 5.29 -17.30
N LEU A 78 -0.73 4.10 -17.49
CA LEU A 78 -0.02 2.83 -17.53
C LEU A 78 0.21 2.43 -18.99
N GLY A 79 1.30 1.70 -19.24
CA GLY A 79 1.58 1.15 -20.56
C GLY A 79 2.02 -0.30 -20.48
N GLY A 80 2.10 -0.97 -21.63
CA GLY A 80 2.42 -2.39 -21.74
C GLY A 80 1.18 -3.24 -22.04
N THR A 81 1.33 -4.57 -21.99
CA THR A 81 0.20 -5.49 -22.20
C THR A 81 -0.40 -5.88 -20.86
N SER A 82 -1.66 -5.47 -20.64
CA SER A 82 -2.41 -5.73 -19.40
C SER A 82 -1.67 -5.27 -18.14
N PRO A 83 -1.23 -4.00 -18.06
CA PRO A 83 -0.54 -3.50 -16.90
C PRO A 83 -1.44 -3.54 -15.66
N VAL A 84 -0.83 -3.84 -14.52
CA VAL A 84 -1.49 -3.84 -13.22
C VAL A 84 -0.58 -3.25 -12.17
N ILE A 85 -1.16 -2.69 -11.11
CA ILE A 85 -0.44 -2.28 -9.91
C ILE A 85 -0.68 -3.34 -8.83
N ASN A 86 0.36 -4.06 -8.44
CA ASN A 86 0.30 -5.06 -7.38
C ASN A 86 0.83 -4.46 -6.07
N VAL A 87 0.14 -4.72 -4.96
CA VAL A 87 0.63 -4.37 -3.63
C VAL A 87 0.64 -5.60 -2.73
N GLY A 88 1.81 -5.92 -2.20
CA GLY A 88 2.06 -7.21 -1.59
C GLY A 88 3.43 -7.35 -0.97
N VAL A 89 3.84 -8.60 -0.72
CA VAL A 89 5.14 -8.93 -0.15
C VAL A 89 6.23 -8.61 -1.17
N SER A 90 7.20 -7.80 -0.73
CA SER A 90 8.36 -7.36 -1.51
C SER A 90 9.08 -8.51 -2.19
N GLY A 91 9.35 -8.36 -3.49
CA GLY A 91 10.01 -9.38 -4.32
C GLY A 91 9.09 -10.51 -4.79
N SER A 92 7.80 -10.47 -4.44
CA SER A 92 6.81 -11.47 -4.84
C SER A 92 5.40 -10.90 -5.02
N GLU A 93 5.27 -9.59 -5.23
CA GLU A 93 4.00 -8.88 -5.33
C GLU A 93 3.10 -9.43 -6.45
N GLY A 94 3.68 -10.03 -7.51
CA GLY A 94 2.92 -10.69 -8.56
C GLY A 94 2.08 -11.89 -8.08
N THR A 95 2.52 -12.58 -7.02
CA THR A 95 1.88 -13.79 -6.47
C THR A 95 1.42 -13.67 -5.03
N ASN A 96 2.00 -12.76 -4.24
CA ASN A 96 1.80 -12.60 -2.80
C ASN A 96 1.31 -11.18 -2.49
N ARG A 97 0.02 -10.90 -2.70
CA ARG A 97 -0.52 -9.52 -2.73
C ARG A 97 -1.94 -9.38 -2.20
N PHE A 98 -2.18 -8.35 -1.42
CA PHE A 98 -3.56 -8.02 -1.00
C PHE A 98 -4.29 -7.11 -1.99
N ALA A 99 -3.57 -6.50 -2.94
CA ALA A 99 -4.18 -5.69 -3.98
C ALA A 99 -3.57 -5.99 -5.36
N GLN A 100 -4.45 -6.13 -6.35
CA GLN A 100 -4.13 -5.98 -7.76
C GLN A 100 -5.13 -5.01 -8.35
N ILE A 101 -4.65 -3.84 -8.73
CA ILE A 101 -5.45 -2.81 -9.39
C ILE A 101 -5.23 -2.99 -10.89
N SER A 102 -6.31 -3.27 -11.62
CA SER A 102 -6.28 -3.36 -13.07
C SER A 102 -6.01 -1.99 -13.70
N GLU A 103 -5.46 -1.97 -14.91
CA GLU A 103 -5.36 -0.78 -15.76
C GLU A 103 -6.66 0.02 -15.77
N ALA A 104 -7.78 -0.61 -16.13
CA ALA A 104 -9.09 0.05 -16.18
C ALA A 104 -9.51 0.75 -14.87
N ASN A 105 -9.11 0.22 -13.71
CA ASN A 105 -9.41 0.85 -12.43
C ASN A 105 -8.38 1.94 -12.09
N ALA A 106 -7.09 1.72 -12.40
CA ALA A 106 -6.02 2.68 -12.13
C ALA A 106 -6.13 3.95 -12.99
N GLU A 107 -6.66 3.83 -14.22
CA GLU A 107 -6.81 4.94 -15.17
C GLU A 107 -8.17 5.65 -15.08
N ALA A 108 -9.02 5.27 -14.13
CA ALA A 108 -10.32 5.88 -13.89
C ALA A 108 -10.45 6.36 -12.45
N VAL A 109 -10.75 7.65 -12.28
CA VAL A 109 -11.02 8.25 -10.96
C VAL A 109 -12.25 7.61 -10.33
N GLY A 110 -12.12 7.14 -9.10
CA GLY A 110 -13.19 6.41 -8.42
C GLY A 110 -12.72 5.60 -7.22
N THR A 111 -13.67 4.95 -6.56
CA THR A 111 -13.40 4.05 -5.43
C THR A 111 -13.73 2.62 -5.82
N TYR A 112 -12.78 1.71 -5.62
CA TYR A 112 -12.87 0.33 -6.05
C TYR A 112 -12.66 -0.59 -4.84
N ALA A 113 -13.54 -1.58 -4.70
CA ALA A 113 -13.30 -2.71 -3.82
C ALA A 113 -12.31 -3.65 -4.52
N ILE A 114 -11.21 -3.99 -3.84
CA ILE A 114 -10.18 -4.87 -4.38
C ILE A 114 -10.26 -6.21 -3.66
N THR A 115 -10.38 -7.29 -4.44
CA THR A 115 -10.34 -8.65 -3.91
C THR A 115 -8.89 -9.04 -3.59
N PRO A 116 -8.55 -9.36 -2.33
CA PRO A 116 -7.21 -9.82 -1.98
C PRO A 116 -6.90 -11.17 -2.63
N ALA A 117 -5.65 -11.42 -3.01
CA ALA A 117 -5.25 -12.61 -3.77
C ALA A 117 -3.94 -13.23 -3.24
N GLY A 118 -3.54 -14.37 -3.79
CA GLY A 118 -2.25 -14.98 -3.43
C GLY A 118 -2.15 -15.44 -1.97
N THR A 119 -0.95 -15.36 -1.39
CA THR A 119 -0.72 -15.67 0.05
C THR A 119 -1.36 -14.67 1.01
N LEU A 120 -1.70 -13.47 0.52
CA LEU A 120 -2.43 -12.45 1.27
C LEU A 120 -3.91 -12.41 0.86
N ALA A 121 -4.42 -13.53 0.32
CA ALA A 121 -5.84 -13.71 0.08
C ALA A 121 -6.63 -13.49 1.38
N ALA A 122 -7.88 -13.05 1.24
CA ALA A 122 -8.69 -12.70 2.38
C ALA A 122 -8.77 -13.86 3.38
N ASN A 123 -8.54 -13.55 4.66
CA ASN A 123 -8.54 -14.52 5.76
C ASN A 123 -7.38 -15.52 5.79
N THR A 124 -6.35 -15.35 4.95
CA THR A 124 -5.09 -16.13 5.05
C THR A 124 -4.06 -15.36 5.89
N PRO A 125 -3.57 -15.93 7.01
CA PRO A 125 -2.53 -15.30 7.81
C PRO A 125 -1.18 -15.31 7.10
N LEU A 126 -0.45 -14.20 7.21
CA LEU A 126 0.93 -14.11 6.75
C LEU A 126 1.83 -15.05 7.56
N ALA A 127 2.58 -15.92 6.87
CA ALA A 127 3.35 -16.98 7.53
C ALA A 127 4.64 -16.50 8.23
N ALA A 128 5.24 -15.41 7.76
CA ALA A 128 6.50 -14.88 8.28
C ALA A 128 6.55 -13.36 8.20
N ASP A 129 7.35 -12.74 9.06
CA ASP A 129 7.65 -11.30 8.98
C ASP A 129 8.06 -10.92 7.56
N SER A 130 7.43 -9.87 7.03
CA SER A 130 7.58 -9.49 5.63
C SER A 130 7.58 -7.98 5.47
N THR A 131 8.06 -7.51 4.32
CA THR A 131 7.96 -6.11 3.91
C THR A 131 6.91 -5.98 2.82
N ILE A 132 5.96 -5.06 2.98
CA ILE A 132 4.98 -4.70 1.96
C ILE A 132 5.58 -3.65 1.03
N SER A 133 5.42 -3.88 -0.27
CA SER A 133 5.92 -3.05 -1.36
C SER A 133 4.92 -3.08 -2.53
N VAL A 134 5.23 -2.30 -3.57
CA VAL A 134 4.45 -2.17 -4.80
C VAL A 134 5.30 -2.64 -5.97
N ALA A 135 4.68 -3.33 -6.93
CA ALA A 135 5.30 -3.65 -8.20
C ALA A 135 4.29 -3.52 -9.35
N LEU A 136 4.79 -3.13 -10.53
CA LEU A 136 4.02 -3.23 -11.76
C LEU A 136 3.98 -4.69 -12.22
N GLY A 137 2.84 -5.13 -12.76
CA GLY A 137 2.68 -6.42 -13.43
C GLY A 137 2.19 -6.27 -14.86
N GLY A 138 2.13 -7.37 -15.61
CA GLY A 138 1.83 -7.38 -17.05
C GLY A 138 3.10 -7.58 -17.89
N THR A 139 2.97 -7.52 -19.21
CA THR A 139 4.12 -7.63 -20.12
C THR A 139 4.68 -6.23 -20.41
N SER A 140 5.94 -6.01 -20.04
CA SER A 140 6.65 -4.74 -20.19
C SER A 140 5.88 -3.53 -19.65
N PRO A 141 5.41 -3.58 -18.38
CA PRO A 141 4.58 -2.53 -17.86
C PRO A 141 5.37 -1.24 -17.66
N THR A 142 4.75 -0.12 -17.99
CA THR A 142 5.28 1.22 -17.74
C THR A 142 4.27 2.06 -16.99
N VAL A 143 4.76 3.14 -16.38
CA VAL A 143 3.95 4.13 -15.69
C VAL A 143 4.62 5.49 -15.86
N THR A 144 3.82 6.51 -16.12
CA THR A 144 4.31 7.90 -16.12
C THR A 144 4.30 8.47 -14.70
N SER A 145 4.74 9.71 -14.52
CA SER A 145 4.65 10.39 -13.22
C SER A 145 3.21 10.73 -12.80
N ALA A 146 2.23 10.60 -13.70
CA ALA A 146 0.82 10.88 -13.42
C ALA A 146 0.17 9.75 -12.61
N GLY A 147 -0.79 10.12 -11.77
CA GLY A 147 -1.62 9.19 -11.03
C GLY A 147 -1.43 9.25 -9.52
N LYS A 148 -2.53 9.07 -8.81
CA LYS A 148 -2.60 9.14 -7.35
C LYS A 148 -3.71 8.24 -6.84
N ILE A 149 -3.33 7.26 -6.02
CA ILE A 149 -4.26 6.31 -5.40
C ILE A 149 -4.02 6.20 -3.90
N ARG A 150 -5.10 6.24 -3.13
CA ARG A 150 -5.11 5.92 -1.70
C ARG A 150 -5.60 4.49 -1.53
N ILE A 151 -4.80 3.65 -0.89
CA ILE A 151 -5.14 2.25 -0.64
C ILE A 151 -5.35 2.07 0.85
N ALA A 152 -6.52 1.56 1.23
CA ALA A 152 -6.90 1.25 2.60
C ALA A 152 -7.08 -0.25 2.76
N VAL A 153 -6.37 -0.83 3.72
CA VAL A 153 -6.36 -2.27 4.02
C VAL A 153 -6.81 -2.46 5.45
N LYS A 154 -7.97 -3.07 5.65
CA LYS A 154 -8.37 -3.56 6.97
C LYS A 154 -7.81 -4.95 7.16
N TYR A 155 -7.15 -5.17 8.29
CA TYR A 155 -6.52 -6.43 8.61
C TYR A 155 -6.65 -6.74 10.09
N THR A 156 -6.63 -8.02 10.43
CA THR A 156 -6.51 -8.48 11.81
C THR A 156 -5.04 -8.81 12.09
N ASP A 157 -4.53 -8.35 13.22
CA ASP A 157 -3.20 -8.65 13.72
C ASP A 157 -3.30 -9.52 14.97
N MET A 158 -2.83 -10.76 14.87
CA MET A 158 -2.78 -11.69 16.00
C MET A 158 -1.36 -11.86 16.55
N SER A 159 -0.41 -11.00 16.17
CA SER A 159 0.94 -11.06 16.74
C SER A 159 0.87 -10.78 18.26
N PRO A 160 1.56 -11.59 19.10
CA PRO A 160 1.67 -11.28 20.52
C PRO A 160 2.45 -9.97 20.66
N VAL A 161 1.91 -9.05 21.47
CA VAL A 161 2.55 -7.76 21.81
C VAL A 161 3.86 -7.97 22.53
#